data_AF-X1N626-F1
#
_entry.id   AF-X1N626-F1
#
_cell.length_a   1.000
_cell.length_b   1.000
_cell.length_c   1.000
_cell.angle_alpha   90.00
_cell.angle_beta   90.00
_cell.angle_gamma   90.00
#
_symmetry.space_group_name_H-M   'P 1'
#
loop_
_entity.id
_entity.type
_entity.pdbx_description
1 polymer ?
#
loop_
_entity_poly.entity_id
_entity_poly.type
_entity_poly.pdbx_seq_one_letter_code
_entity_poly.pdbx_strand_id
1 'polypeptide(L)'
;DEFALKFGKFENLELLKENLRQGIKKEKELEESQRIRNEILEKIAQDSECESPESLVEIEKIHLLDDLKQRVSQGLQVSFDEYLVQIKKTEEEIKNSFSENAQKRVKNFLVLREIGKTENIMVSEDEIKEETNKILKKYSDLGNTKEKIDLDRLKDYTESVIYNEKVFKKLETFLK
;
A
#
# COMPACT_ATOMS: atom_id res chain seq x y z
N ASP A 1 34.84 -16.95 -5.59
CA ASP A 1 34.09 -16.05 -6.48
C ASP A 1 33.03 -16.70 -7.39
N GLU A 2 32.90 -18.02 -7.51
CA GLU A 2 31.81 -18.62 -8.31
C GLU A 2 30.40 -18.48 -7.71
N PHE A 3 30.27 -18.42 -6.38
CA PHE A 3 28.97 -18.31 -5.72
C PHE A 3 28.28 -16.97 -5.99
N ALA A 4 29.04 -15.87 -6.06
CA ALA A 4 28.49 -14.54 -6.34
C ALA A 4 27.96 -14.40 -7.78
N LEU A 5 28.65 -15.05 -8.74
CA LEU A 5 28.26 -15.07 -10.14
C LEU A 5 26.93 -15.81 -10.37
N LYS A 6 26.52 -16.72 -9.47
CA LYS A 6 25.21 -17.41 -9.53
C LYS A 6 24.01 -16.51 -9.21
N PHE A 7 24.24 -15.36 -8.57
CA PHE A 7 23.18 -14.40 -8.19
C PHE A 7 23.14 -13.13 -9.07
N GLY A 8 23.86 -13.12 -10.20
CA GLY A 8 23.79 -12.05 -11.20
C GLY A 8 25.12 -11.33 -11.45
N LYS A 9 25.05 -10.03 -11.78
CA LYS A 9 26.20 -9.16 -12.15
C LYS A 9 27.08 -8.76 -10.94
N PHE A 10 27.46 -9.69 -10.09
CA PHE A 10 28.35 -9.41 -8.95
C PHE A 10 29.73 -9.99 -9.20
N GLU A 11 30.75 -9.12 -9.26
CA GLU A 11 32.12 -9.50 -9.62
C GLU A 11 32.81 -10.32 -8.52
N ASN A 12 32.39 -10.16 -7.26
CA ASN A 12 32.95 -10.88 -6.12
C ASN A 12 31.96 -11.00 -4.94
N LEU A 13 32.33 -11.81 -3.95
CA LEU A 13 31.52 -12.06 -2.75
C LEU A 13 31.30 -10.81 -1.88
N GLU A 14 32.26 -9.90 -1.82
CA GLU A 14 32.15 -8.68 -1.01
C GLU A 14 31.10 -7.73 -1.58
N LEU A 15 31.04 -7.57 -2.91
CA LEU A 15 29.99 -6.81 -3.59
C LEU A 15 28.61 -7.44 -3.39
N LEU A 16 28.52 -8.78 -3.37
CA LEU A 16 27.26 -9.47 -3.06
C LEU A 16 26.82 -9.20 -1.61
N LYS A 17 27.73 -9.31 -0.64
CA LYS A 17 27.44 -9.03 0.78
C LYS A 17 27.01 -7.59 1.01
N GLU A 18 27.68 -6.63 0.36
CA GLU A 18 27.32 -5.22 0.48
C GLU A 18 25.94 -4.97 -0.14
N ASN A 19 25.66 -5.51 -1.32
CA ASN A 19 24.34 -5.41 -1.93
C ASN A 19 23.24 -5.99 -1.04
N LEU A 20 23.48 -7.18 -0.45
CA LEU A 20 22.55 -7.81 0.47
C LEU A 20 22.33 -6.97 1.73
N ARG A 21 23.41 -6.45 2.33
CA ARG A 21 23.33 -5.55 3.49
C ARG A 21 22.52 -4.30 3.16
N GLN A 22 22.74 -3.68 2.01
CA GLN A 22 21.96 -2.51 1.57
C GLN A 22 20.50 -2.87 1.30
N GLY A 23 20.23 -4.05 0.74
CA GLY A 23 18.87 -4.56 0.53
C GLY A 23 18.12 -4.73 1.85
N ILE A 24 18.70 -5.45 2.80
CA ILE A 24 18.13 -5.67 4.14
C ILE A 24 17.94 -4.34 4.87
N LYS A 25 18.92 -3.44 4.78
CA LYS A 25 18.84 -2.12 5.40
C LYS A 25 17.64 -1.33 4.86
N LYS A 26 17.48 -1.25 3.53
CA LYS A 26 16.35 -0.55 2.90
C LYS A 26 15.00 -1.18 3.26
N GLU A 27 14.94 -2.50 3.32
CA GLU A 27 13.73 -3.22 3.75
C GLU A 27 13.36 -2.85 5.19
N LYS A 28 14.33 -2.86 6.10
CA LYS A 28 14.11 -2.50 7.51
C LYS A 28 13.75 -1.03 7.70
N GLU A 29 14.37 -0.12 6.94
CA GLU A 29 14.04 1.31 6.96
C GLU A 29 12.60 1.54 6.47
N LEU A 30 12.17 0.84 5.42
CA LEU A 30 10.80 0.91 4.91
C LEU A 30 9.79 0.35 5.93
N GLU A 31 10.08 -0.82 6.49
CA GLU A 31 9.24 -1.46 7.51
C GLU A 31 9.04 -0.56 8.72
N GLU A 32 10.12 0.02 9.25
CA GLU A 32 10.06 0.90 10.41
C GLU A 32 9.35 2.22 10.09
N SER A 33 9.59 2.80 8.91
CA SER A 33 8.86 4.00 8.46
C SER A 33 7.35 3.74 8.39
N GLN A 34 6.94 2.60 7.82
CA GLN A 34 5.52 2.22 7.76
C GLN A 34 4.93 1.97 9.15
N ARG A 35 5.67 1.31 10.04
CA ARG A 35 5.25 1.07 11.43
C ARG A 35 4.99 2.40 12.15
N ILE A 36 5.94 3.33 12.08
CA ILE A 36 5.84 4.66 12.71
C ILE A 36 4.65 5.42 12.12
N ARG A 37 4.50 5.47 10.79
CA ARG A 37 3.38 6.16 10.13
C ARG A 37 2.02 5.62 10.56
N ASN A 38 1.88 4.30 10.65
CA ASN A 38 0.66 3.67 11.14
C ASN A 38 0.39 4.03 12.60
N GLU A 39 1.41 4.00 13.46
CA GLU A 39 1.28 4.34 14.87
C GLU A 39 0.87 5.81 15.08
N ILE A 40 1.43 6.74 14.28
CA ILE A 40 1.03 8.16 14.28
C ILE A 40 -0.45 8.28 13.95
N LEU A 41 -0.88 7.69 12.82
CA LEU A 41 -2.26 7.79 12.38
C LEU A 41 -3.22 7.18 13.38
N GLU A 42 -2.87 6.03 13.96
CA GLU A 42 -3.71 5.37 14.95
C GLU A 42 -3.89 6.23 16.19
N LYS A 43 -2.83 6.88 16.69
CA LYS A 43 -2.93 7.80 17.83
C LYS A 43 -3.80 9.02 17.51
N ILE A 44 -3.58 9.66 16.36
CA ILE A 44 -4.40 10.81 15.94
C ILE A 44 -5.86 10.37 15.76
N ALA A 45 -6.08 9.20 15.18
CA ALA A 45 -7.41 8.65 15.02
C ALA A 45 -8.08 8.37 16.36
N GLN A 46 -7.37 7.83 17.36
CA GLN A 46 -7.93 7.62 18.71
C GLN A 46 -8.37 8.94 19.37
N ASP A 47 -7.57 10.00 19.23
CA ASP A 47 -7.88 11.33 19.81
C ASP A 47 -8.92 12.12 19.00
N SER A 48 -9.25 11.68 17.78
CA SER A 48 -10.22 12.36 16.92
C SER A 48 -11.67 11.92 17.18
N GLU A 49 -12.58 12.90 17.26
CA GLU A 49 -14.04 12.72 17.30
C GLU A 49 -14.64 12.42 15.90
N CYS A 50 -13.93 11.63 15.09
CA CYS A 50 -14.40 11.26 13.76
C CYS A 50 -15.18 9.94 13.82
N GLU A 51 -16.51 10.02 13.65
CA GLU A 51 -17.33 8.84 13.39
C GLU A 51 -17.16 8.37 11.93
N SER A 52 -16.92 7.08 11.74
CA SER A 52 -16.81 6.49 10.41
C SER A 52 -18.21 6.26 9.82
N PRO A 53 -18.58 6.92 8.71
CA PRO A 53 -19.88 6.73 8.09
C PRO A 53 -20.08 5.27 7.70
N GLU A 54 -21.23 4.69 8.04
CA GLU A 54 -21.53 3.27 7.79
C GLU A 54 -21.41 2.90 6.31
N SER A 55 -21.79 3.81 5.40
CA SER A 55 -21.63 3.63 3.96
C SER A 55 -20.17 3.42 3.54
N LEU A 56 -19.22 4.16 4.14
CA LEU A 56 -17.79 3.99 3.86
C LEU A 56 -17.25 2.71 4.48
N VAL A 57 -17.73 2.34 5.67
CA VAL A 57 -17.36 1.09 6.33
C VAL A 57 -17.82 -0.12 5.49
N GLU A 58 -19.02 -0.08 4.93
CA GLU A 58 -19.52 -1.14 4.05
C GLU A 58 -18.71 -1.27 2.76
N ILE A 59 -18.31 -0.14 2.16
CA ILE A 59 -17.43 -0.13 0.98
C ILE A 59 -16.07 -0.75 1.34
N GLU A 60 -15.47 -0.37 2.47
CA GLU A 60 -14.18 -0.93 2.89
C GLU A 60 -14.26 -2.42 3.23
N LYS A 61 -15.36 -2.90 3.81
CA LYS A 61 -15.58 -4.34 4.01
C LYS A 61 -15.61 -5.10 2.69
N ILE A 62 -16.22 -4.54 1.64
CA ILE A 62 -16.24 -5.14 0.30
C ILE A 62 -14.81 -5.19 -0.26
N HIS A 63 -14.04 -4.11 -0.14
CA HIS A 63 -12.64 -4.10 -0.56
C HIS A 63 -11.78 -5.14 0.17
N LEU A 64 -11.91 -5.25 1.49
CA LEU A 64 -11.20 -6.27 2.28
C LEU A 64 -11.57 -7.70 1.88
N LEU A 65 -12.82 -7.93 1.50
CA LEU A 65 -13.30 -9.20 1.00
C LEU A 65 -12.76 -9.51 -0.40
N ASP A 66 -12.73 -8.52 -1.30
CA ASP A 66 -12.14 -8.68 -2.63
C ASP A 66 -10.63 -8.96 -2.55
N ASP A 67 -9.92 -8.28 -1.65
CA ASP A 67 -8.50 -8.54 -1.36
C ASP A 67 -8.29 -9.98 -0.84
N LEU A 68 -9.21 -10.49 -0.01
CA LEU A 68 -9.17 -11.88 0.42
C LEU A 68 -9.41 -12.83 -0.75
N LYS A 69 -10.43 -12.58 -1.59
CA LYS A 69 -10.72 -13.39 -2.78
C LYS A 69 -9.51 -13.48 -3.70
N GLN A 70 -8.84 -12.36 -3.97
CA GLN A 70 -7.61 -12.33 -4.77
C GLN A 70 -6.47 -13.12 -4.12
N ARG A 71 -6.23 -12.95 -2.82
CA ARG A 71 -5.18 -13.71 -2.09
C ARG A 71 -5.44 -15.21 -2.08
N VAL A 72 -6.70 -15.63 -1.92
CA VAL A 72 -7.09 -17.04 -1.97
C VAL A 72 -6.84 -17.60 -3.38
N SER A 73 -7.30 -16.90 -4.41
CA SER A 73 -7.11 -17.34 -5.80
C SER A 73 -5.63 -17.43 -6.19
N GLN A 74 -4.81 -16.46 -5.80
CA GLN A 74 -3.39 -16.42 -6.17
C GLN A 74 -2.51 -17.31 -5.29
N GLY A 75 -2.81 -17.39 -3.99
CA GLY A 75 -1.98 -18.10 -3.01
C GLY A 75 -2.35 -19.57 -2.83
N LEU A 76 -3.64 -19.88 -2.72
CA LEU A 76 -4.14 -21.24 -2.52
C LEU A 76 -4.52 -21.93 -3.83
N GLN A 77 -4.67 -21.17 -4.93
CA GLN A 77 -5.10 -21.67 -6.24
C GLN A 77 -6.43 -22.43 -6.22
N VAL A 78 -7.29 -22.10 -5.26
CA VAL A 78 -8.67 -22.61 -5.15
C VAL A 78 -9.67 -21.51 -5.43
N SER A 79 -10.89 -21.89 -5.82
CA SER A 79 -11.99 -20.94 -5.91
C SER A 79 -12.36 -20.42 -4.51
N PHE A 80 -12.97 -19.23 -4.46
CA PHE A 80 -13.40 -18.67 -3.19
C PHE A 80 -14.51 -19.51 -2.54
N ASP A 81 -15.39 -20.12 -3.34
CA ASP A 81 -16.44 -21.01 -2.83
C ASP A 81 -15.88 -22.25 -2.14
N GLU A 82 -14.84 -22.88 -2.72
CA GLU A 82 -14.14 -23.99 -2.09
C GLU A 82 -13.46 -23.57 -0.79
N TYR A 83 -12.86 -22.37 -0.76
CA TYR A 83 -12.27 -21.81 0.45
C TYR A 83 -13.31 -21.62 1.56
N LEU A 84 -14.50 -21.08 1.25
CA LEU A 84 -15.60 -20.92 2.20
C LEU A 84 -16.06 -22.27 2.79
N VAL A 85 -16.14 -23.32 1.96
CA VAL A 85 -16.45 -24.69 2.40
C VAL A 85 -15.39 -25.24 3.36
N GLN A 86 -14.10 -25.03 3.06
CA GLN A 86 -13.00 -25.50 3.90
C GLN A 86 -13.03 -24.87 5.29
N ILE A 87 -13.28 -23.56 5.38
CA ILE A 87 -13.32 -22.83 6.65
C ILE A 87 -14.69 -22.87 7.34
N LYS A 88 -15.71 -23.46 6.68
CA LYS A 88 -17.09 -23.57 7.15
C LYS A 88 -17.70 -22.22 7.55
N LYS A 89 -17.46 -21.20 6.72
CA LYS A 89 -18.03 -19.85 6.90
C LYS A 89 -18.69 -19.40 5.61
N THR A 90 -19.67 -18.54 5.75
CA THR A 90 -20.31 -17.82 4.65
C THR A 90 -19.51 -16.57 4.30
N GLU A 91 -19.70 -16.06 3.08
CA GLU A 91 -19.13 -14.79 2.64
C GLU A 91 -19.52 -13.63 3.57
N GLU A 92 -20.78 -13.61 4.02
CA GLU A 92 -21.31 -12.58 4.91
C GLU A 92 -20.63 -12.62 6.30
N GLU A 93 -20.40 -13.81 6.86
CA GLU A 93 -19.67 -13.95 8.13
C GLU A 93 -18.22 -13.45 8.03
N ILE A 94 -17.56 -13.71 6.90
CA ILE A 94 -16.22 -13.19 6.63
C ILE A 94 -16.25 -11.67 6.50
N LYS A 95 -17.19 -11.14 5.70
CA LYS A 95 -17.36 -9.70 5.52
C LYS A 95 -17.63 -9.00 6.87
N ASN A 96 -18.49 -9.57 7.70
CA ASN A 96 -18.82 -9.04 9.02
C ASN A 96 -17.63 -9.11 9.99
N SER A 97 -16.75 -10.11 9.85
CA SER A 97 -15.52 -10.19 10.64
C SER A 97 -14.54 -9.04 10.34
N PHE A 98 -14.68 -8.37 9.20
CA PHE A 98 -13.87 -7.20 8.85
C PHE A 98 -14.37 -5.89 9.44
N SER A 99 -15.50 -5.86 10.15
CA SER A 99 -16.12 -4.61 10.63
C SER A 99 -15.17 -3.70 11.41
N GLU A 100 -14.46 -4.24 12.39
CA GLU A 100 -13.53 -3.45 13.21
C GLU A 100 -12.35 -2.93 12.37
N ASN A 101 -11.81 -3.78 11.48
CA ASN A 101 -10.70 -3.39 10.61
C ASN A 101 -11.13 -2.30 9.61
N ALA A 102 -12.30 -2.47 9.00
CA ALA A 102 -12.88 -1.51 8.07
C ALA A 102 -13.14 -0.16 8.74
N GLN A 103 -13.71 -0.16 9.96
CA GLN A 103 -13.89 1.06 10.75
C GLN A 103 -12.56 1.77 11.02
N LYS A 104 -11.53 1.03 11.46
CA LYS A 104 -10.18 1.59 11.69
C LYS A 104 -9.59 2.19 10.41
N ARG A 105 -9.69 1.49 9.28
CA ARG A 105 -9.18 1.96 7.99
C ARG A 105 -9.90 3.20 7.48
N VAL A 106 -11.23 3.23 7.55
CA VAL A 106 -12.03 4.40 7.18
C VAL A 106 -11.68 5.58 8.08
N LYS A 107 -11.57 5.38 9.39
CA LYS A 107 -11.17 6.44 10.31
C LYS A 107 -9.78 7.00 9.97
N ASN A 108 -8.79 6.13 9.77
CA ASN A 108 -7.43 6.54 9.39
C ASN A 108 -7.42 7.30 8.07
N PHE A 109 -8.20 6.85 7.08
CA PHE A 109 -8.33 7.53 5.79
C PHE A 109 -8.93 8.94 5.94
N LEU A 110 -10.01 9.08 6.72
CA LEU A 110 -10.67 10.36 6.95
C LEU A 110 -9.74 11.35 7.69
N VAL A 111 -9.04 10.86 8.72
CA VAL A 111 -8.05 11.64 9.48
C VAL A 111 -6.91 12.10 8.57
N LEU A 112 -6.30 11.19 7.79
CA LEU A 112 -5.21 11.53 6.87
C LEU A 112 -5.65 12.59 5.85
N ARG A 113 -6.86 12.45 5.30
CA ARG A 113 -7.44 13.42 4.37
C ARG A 113 -7.66 14.78 5.02
N GLU A 114 -8.15 14.82 6.26
CA GLU A 114 -8.40 16.08 6.96
C GLU A 114 -7.11 16.81 7.34
N ILE A 115 -6.07 16.06 7.75
CA ILE A 115 -4.72 16.60 7.97
C ILE A 115 -4.19 17.22 6.67
N GLY A 116 -4.29 16.49 5.56
CA GLY A 116 -3.79 16.98 4.27
C GLY A 116 -4.51 18.25 3.81
N LYS A 117 -5.82 18.39 4.08
CA LYS A 117 -6.55 19.65 3.83
C LYS A 117 -6.09 20.77 4.76
N THR A 118 -6.00 20.51 6.05
CA THR A 118 -5.60 21.50 7.07
C THR A 118 -4.22 22.08 6.79
N GLU A 119 -3.29 21.22 6.37
CA GLU A 119 -1.92 21.58 6.01
C GLU A 119 -1.78 22.08 4.56
N ASN A 120 -2.90 22.21 3.82
CA ASN A 120 -2.96 22.66 2.43
C ASN A 120 -1.99 21.91 1.50
N ILE A 121 -1.92 20.58 1.68
CA ILE A 121 -1.11 19.72 0.81
C ILE A 121 -1.73 19.70 -0.59
N MET A 122 -0.90 19.99 -1.59
CA MET A 122 -1.27 19.95 -3.01
C MET A 122 -0.29 19.07 -3.77
N VAL A 123 -0.79 18.40 -4.80
CA VAL A 123 0.03 17.67 -5.78
C VAL A 123 -0.01 18.45 -7.09
N SER A 124 1.17 18.77 -7.64
CA SER A 124 1.25 19.44 -8.93
C SER A 124 1.11 18.46 -10.08
N GLU A 125 0.60 18.91 -11.22
CA GLU A 125 0.55 18.08 -12.43
C GLU A 125 1.93 17.54 -12.84
N ASP A 126 2.99 18.33 -12.61
CA ASP A 126 4.34 17.94 -12.97
C ASP A 126 4.83 16.77 -12.13
N GLU A 127 4.52 16.75 -10.82
CA GLU A 127 4.81 15.60 -9.95
C GLU A 127 4.06 14.35 -10.40
N ILE A 128 2.78 14.49 -10.74
CA ILE A 128 1.96 13.38 -11.24
C ILE A 128 2.54 12.84 -12.54
N LYS A 129 2.89 13.72 -13.50
CA LYS A 129 3.49 13.34 -14.79
C LYS A 129 4.84 12.66 -14.60
N GLU A 130 5.71 13.21 -13.76
CA GLU A 130 7.03 12.64 -13.50
C GLU A 130 6.92 11.23 -12.93
N GLU A 131 6.10 11.04 -11.89
CA GLU A 131 5.96 9.76 -11.22
C GLU A 131 5.22 8.73 -12.08
N THR A 132 4.17 9.14 -12.80
CA THR A 132 3.47 8.29 -13.78
C THR A 132 4.45 7.78 -14.84
N ASN A 133 5.32 8.65 -15.36
CA ASN A 133 6.33 8.26 -16.34
C ASN A 133 7.36 7.28 -15.77
N LYS A 134 7.77 7.44 -14.49
CA LYS A 134 8.66 6.48 -13.82
C LYS A 134 8.00 5.10 -13.71
N ILE A 135 6.73 5.05 -13.31
CA ILE A 135 5.97 3.80 -13.21
C ILE A 135 5.85 3.12 -14.58
N LEU A 136 5.47 3.88 -15.62
CA LEU A 136 5.35 3.37 -16.98
C LEU A 136 6.68 2.86 -17.54
N LYS A 137 7.79 3.58 -17.27
CA LYS A 137 9.12 3.16 -17.69
C LYS A 137 9.50 1.84 -17.04
N LYS A 138 9.36 1.72 -15.71
CA LYS A 138 9.62 0.48 -14.97
C LYS A 138 8.76 -0.68 -15.48
N TYR A 139 7.50 -0.42 -15.81
CA TYR A 139 6.60 -1.43 -16.35
C TYR A 139 7.04 -1.93 -17.75
N SER A 140 7.46 -1.02 -18.63
CA SER A 140 8.01 -1.36 -19.95
C SER A 140 9.35 -2.08 -19.88
N ASP A 141 10.22 -1.69 -18.94
CA ASP A 141 11.51 -2.35 -18.72
C ASP A 141 11.35 -3.83 -18.30
N LEU A 142 10.19 -4.19 -17.72
CA LEU A 142 9.81 -5.56 -17.37
C LEU A 142 9.21 -6.35 -18.57
N GLY A 143 9.25 -5.81 -19.78
CA GLY A 143 8.79 -6.48 -21.00
C GLY A 143 7.27 -6.47 -21.20
N ASN A 144 6.53 -5.67 -20.41
CA ASN A 144 5.08 -5.58 -20.50
C ASN A 144 4.63 -4.47 -21.47
N THR A 145 3.52 -4.70 -22.19
CA THR A 145 2.96 -3.74 -23.15
C THR A 145 2.07 -2.70 -22.47
N LYS A 146 2.28 -1.42 -22.81
CA LYS A 146 1.51 -0.28 -22.27
C LYS A 146 0.03 -0.28 -22.69
N GLU A 147 -0.34 -1.06 -23.71
CA GLU A 147 -1.69 -1.09 -24.29
C GLU A 147 -2.79 -1.56 -23.33
N LYS A 148 -2.43 -2.23 -22.23
CA LYS A 148 -3.39 -2.67 -21.20
C LYS A 148 -3.54 -1.70 -20.02
N ILE A 149 -2.82 -0.58 -20.02
CA ILE A 149 -2.83 0.36 -18.91
C ILE A 149 -3.84 1.47 -19.20
N ASP A 150 -4.85 1.57 -18.34
CA ASP A 150 -5.68 2.76 -18.26
C ASP A 150 -4.86 3.91 -17.66
N LEU A 151 -4.50 4.89 -18.50
CA LEU A 151 -3.63 5.99 -18.11
C LEU A 151 -4.29 6.97 -17.15
N ASP A 152 -5.61 7.15 -17.24
CA ASP A 152 -6.30 8.09 -16.37
C ASP A 152 -6.44 7.49 -14.97
N ARG A 153 -6.80 6.21 -14.88
CA ARG A 153 -6.77 5.48 -13.61
C ARG A 153 -5.38 5.43 -12.97
N LEU A 154 -4.33 5.31 -13.78
CA LEU A 154 -2.95 5.34 -13.29
C LEU A 154 -2.59 6.71 -12.71
N LYS A 155 -3.00 7.80 -13.36
CA LYS A 155 -2.76 9.16 -12.84
C LYS A 155 -3.48 9.38 -11.52
N ASP A 156 -4.76 9.01 -11.42
CA ASP A 156 -5.55 9.15 -10.19
C ASP A 156 -4.92 8.39 -9.01
N TYR A 157 -4.46 7.16 -9.28
CA TYR A 157 -3.71 6.37 -8.31
C TYR A 157 -2.40 7.07 -7.91
N THR A 158 -1.63 7.55 -8.89
CA THR A 158 -0.34 8.20 -8.67
C THR A 158 -0.50 9.49 -7.85
N GLU A 159 -1.50 10.31 -8.17
CA GLU A 159 -1.84 11.50 -7.39
C GLU A 159 -2.15 11.14 -5.94
N SER A 160 -3.01 10.14 -5.72
CA SER A 160 -3.38 9.68 -4.37
C SER A 160 -2.16 9.21 -3.57
N VAL A 161 -1.24 8.49 -4.20
CA VAL A 161 0.00 8.02 -3.57
C VAL A 161 0.91 9.20 -3.20
N ILE A 162 1.13 10.15 -4.12
CA ILE A 162 1.98 11.32 -3.87
C ILE A 162 1.36 12.18 -2.75
N TYR A 163 0.05 12.38 -2.79
CA TYR A 163 -0.68 13.14 -1.79
C TYR A 163 -0.46 12.54 -0.40
N ASN A 164 -0.74 11.24 -0.23
CA ASN A 164 -0.57 10.56 1.05
C ASN A 164 0.88 10.63 1.55
N GLU A 165 1.86 10.43 0.65
CA GLU A 165 3.28 10.53 1.00
C GLU A 165 3.65 11.93 1.50
N LYS A 166 3.11 12.98 0.87
CA LYS A 166 3.34 14.37 1.33
C LYS A 166 2.72 14.62 2.70
N VAL A 167 1.51 14.11 2.95
CA VAL A 167 0.86 14.22 4.27
C VAL A 167 1.72 13.52 5.34
N PHE A 168 2.20 12.30 5.07
CA PHE A 168 3.08 11.60 6.02
C PHE A 168 4.40 12.32 6.26
N LYS A 169 5.07 12.80 5.21
CA LYS A 169 6.29 13.60 5.37
C LYS A 169 6.07 14.83 6.23
N LYS A 170 4.91 15.49 6.08
CA LYS A 170 4.51 16.62 6.92
C LYS A 170 4.32 16.19 8.38
N LEU A 171 3.63 15.08 8.63
CA LEU A 171 3.46 14.52 9.98
C LEU A 171 4.79 14.17 10.65
N GLU A 172 5.70 13.56 9.91
CA GLU A 172 7.05 13.23 10.38
C GLU A 172 7.87 14.45 10.78
N THR A 173 7.57 15.66 10.27
CA THR A 173 8.25 16.88 10.71
C THR A 173 7.89 17.30 12.13
N PHE A 174 6.71 16.90 12.64
CA PHE A 174 6.30 17.20 14.01
C PHE A 174 6.87 16.23 15.06
N LEU A 175 7.50 15.14 14.61
CA LEU A 175 8.14 14.15 15.50
C LEU A 175 9.61 14.45 15.80
N LYS A 176 10.18 15.47 15.13
CA LYS A 176 11.56 15.91 15.32
C LYS A 176 11.61 17.09 16.29
#